data_AF-A0A7V9DI12-F1
#
_entry.id   AF-A0A7V9DI12-F1
#
_cell.length_a   1.000
_cell.length_b   1.000
_cell.length_c   1.000
_cell.angle_alpha   90.00
_cell.angle_beta   90.00
_cell.angle_gamma   90.00
#
_symmetry.space_group_name_H-M   'P 1'
#
loop_
_entity.id
_entity.type
_entity.pdbx_description
1 polymer ?
#
loop_
_entity_poly.entity_id
_entity_poly.type
_entity_poly.pdbx_seq_one_letter_code
_entity_poly.pdbx_strand_id
1 'polypeptide(L)'
;MTSRQELARRVDELAEAHSGRAFADAVRAYSEELDDESREQLKHVLLERGANLDQAVMERVDARGWFRRQWDKASPRPPLG
;
A
#
# COMPACT_ATOMS: atom_id res chain seq x y z
N MET A 1 1.88 -8.57 13.95
CA MET A 1 0.51 -8.86 13.45
C MET A 1 -0.38 -7.65 13.62
N THR A 2 -0.48 -6.83 12.58
CA THR A 2 -1.39 -5.68 12.53
C THR A 2 -2.72 -6.14 11.97
N SER A 3 -3.84 -5.85 12.65
CA SER A 3 -5.16 -6.27 12.16
C SER A 3 -5.55 -5.52 10.89
N ARG A 4 -6.34 -6.14 10.01
CA ARG A 4 -6.88 -5.52 8.79
C ARG A 4 -7.58 -4.18 9.06
N GLN A 5 -8.33 -4.07 10.16
CA GLN A 5 -8.98 -2.81 10.54
C GLN A 5 -7.98 -1.70 10.87
N GLU A 6 -6.84 -2.06 11.48
CA GLU A 6 -5.79 -1.12 11.83
C GLU A 6 -5.03 -0.66 10.59
N LEU A 7 -4.77 -1.58 9.65
CA LEU A 7 -4.22 -1.25 8.33
C LEU A 7 -5.16 -0.31 7.56
N ALA A 8 -6.46 -0.57 7.57
CA ALA A 8 -7.46 0.29 6.92
C ALA A 8 -7.53 1.67 7.55
N ARG A 9 -7.57 1.76 8.88
CA ARG A 9 -7.54 3.04 9.59
C ARG A 9 -6.30 3.84 9.22
N ARG A 10 -5.13 3.20 9.22
CA ARG A 10 -3.88 3.89 8.90
C ARG A 10 -3.83 4.37 7.44
N VAL A 11 -4.35 3.58 6.51
CA VAL A 11 -4.48 3.99 5.10
C VAL A 11 -5.43 5.17 4.95
N ASP A 12 -6.56 5.17 5.64
CA ASP A 12 -7.51 6.29 5.62
C ASP A 12 -6.86 7.56 6.18
N GLU A 13 -6.15 7.48 7.32
CA GLU A 13 -5.39 8.61 7.89
C GLU A 13 -4.32 9.15 6.94
N LEU A 14 -3.59 8.26 6.25
CA LEU A 14 -2.60 8.65 5.25
C LEU A 14 -3.24 9.33 4.04
N ALA A 15 -4.45 8.91 3.65
CA ALA A 15 -5.19 9.49 2.54
C ALA A 15 -5.80 10.86 2.89
N GLU A 16 -6.18 11.08 4.14
CA GLU A 16 -6.60 12.39 4.63
C GLU A 16 -5.42 13.37 4.71
N ALA A 17 -4.25 12.90 5.14
CA ALA A 17 -3.06 13.73 5.30
C ALA A 17 -2.31 13.98 3.98
N HIS A 18 -2.38 13.05 3.03
CA HIS A 18 -1.58 13.05 1.82
C HIS A 18 -2.40 12.63 0.59
N SER A 19 -2.04 13.17 -0.57
CA SER A 19 -2.69 12.81 -1.84
C SER A 19 -1.67 12.57 -2.95
N GLY A 20 -2.05 11.78 -3.94
CA GLY A 20 -1.22 11.48 -5.11
C GLY A 20 0.12 10.84 -4.72
N ARG A 21 1.24 11.49 -5.03
CA ARG A 21 2.58 10.92 -4.80
C ARG A 21 2.95 10.85 -3.32
N ALA A 22 2.59 11.87 -2.53
CA ALA A 22 2.88 11.89 -1.09
C ALA A 22 2.17 10.75 -0.35
N PHE A 23 0.95 10.42 -0.77
CA PHE A 23 0.21 9.27 -0.25
C PHE A 23 0.94 7.95 -0.55
N ALA A 24 1.36 7.76 -1.79
CA ALA A 24 2.11 6.56 -2.20
C ALA A 24 3.42 6.41 -1.41
N ASP A 25 4.18 7.49 -1.22
CA ASP A 25 5.40 7.46 -0.43
C ASP A 25 5.14 7.16 1.06
N ALA A 26 4.06 7.69 1.64
CA ALA A 26 3.71 7.43 3.04
C ALA A 26 3.21 5.98 3.26
N VAL A 27 2.40 5.44 2.34
CA VAL A 27 1.97 4.03 2.35
C VAL A 27 3.16 3.11 2.20
N ARG A 28 4.16 3.49 1.39
CA ARG A 28 5.41 2.72 1.26
C ARG A 28 6.18 2.69 2.58
N ALA A 29 6.42 3.85 3.19
CA ALA A 29 7.14 3.92 4.46
C ALA A 29 6.43 3.05 5.51
N TYR A 30 5.10 3.10 5.56
CA TYR A 30 4.30 2.25 6.43
C TYR A 30 4.45 0.76 6.10
N SER A 31 4.49 0.38 4.82
CA SER A 31 4.71 -1.02 4.42
C SER A 31 6.08 -1.57 4.82
N GLU A 32 7.12 -0.73 4.84
CA GLU A 32 8.48 -1.13 5.23
C GLU A 32 8.55 -1.53 6.72
N GLU A 33 7.66 -0.98 7.55
CA GLU A 33 7.51 -1.30 8.98
C GLU A 33 6.66 -2.55 9.26
N LEU A 34 5.98 -3.10 8.24
CA LEU A 34 5.10 -4.26 8.38
C LEU A 34 5.78 -5.57 7.97
N ASP A 35 5.36 -6.67 8.64
CA ASP A 35 5.68 -8.05 8.26
C ASP A 35 5.01 -8.43 6.93
N ASP A 36 5.53 -9.46 6.24
CA ASP A 36 5.03 -9.90 4.92
C ASP A 36 3.51 -10.18 4.91
N GLU A 37 2.98 -10.83 5.95
CA GLU A 37 1.54 -11.10 6.07
C GLU A 37 0.72 -9.80 6.19
N SER A 38 1.22 -8.83 6.98
CA SER A 38 0.54 -7.55 7.18
C SER A 38 0.66 -6.66 5.93
N ARG A 39 1.75 -6.79 5.16
CA ARG A 39 1.88 -6.18 3.84
C ARG A 39 0.83 -6.73 2.88
N GLU A 40 0.66 -8.05 2.76
CA GLU A 40 -0.37 -8.61 1.89
C GLU A 40 -1.77 -8.09 2.26
N GLN A 41 -2.10 -8.03 3.55
CA GLN A 41 -3.37 -7.44 4.00
C GLN A 41 -3.48 -5.94 3.66
N LEU A 42 -2.41 -5.17 3.78
CA LEU A 42 -2.38 -3.76 3.41
C LEU A 42 -2.68 -3.58 1.90
N LYS A 43 -2.16 -4.46 1.04
CA LYS A 43 -2.47 -4.45 -0.39
C LYS A 43 -3.95 -4.70 -0.66
N HIS A 44 -4.56 -5.67 0.02
CA HIS A 44 -6.00 -5.93 -0.09
C HIS A 44 -6.83 -4.71 0.34
N VAL A 45 -6.47 -4.11 1.47
CA VAL A 45 -7.10 -2.88 1.97
C VAL A 45 -6.98 -1.74 0.95
N LEU A 46 -5.80 -1.52 0.38
CA LEU A 46 -5.58 -0.49 -0.63
C LEU A 46 -6.35 -0.74 -1.93
N LEU A 47 -6.59 -1.99 -2.32
CA LEU A 47 -7.41 -2.32 -3.49
C LEU A 47 -8.90 -2.07 -3.22
N GLU A 48 -9.41 -2.49 -2.06
CA GLU A 48 -10.80 -2.27 -1.65
C GLU A 48 -11.11 -0.79 -1.42
N ARG A 49 -10.18 -0.07 -0.78
CA ARG A 49 -10.29 1.36 -0.54
C ARG A 49 -9.94 2.19 -1.77
N GLY A 50 -9.05 1.69 -2.62
CA GLY A 50 -8.70 2.28 -3.92
C GLY A 50 -9.90 2.51 -4.82
N ALA A 51 -10.91 1.63 -4.75
CA ALA A 51 -12.18 1.83 -5.45
C ALA A 51 -13.00 3.04 -4.93
N ASN A 52 -12.76 3.49 -3.70
CA ASN A 52 -13.40 4.66 -3.08
C ASN A 52 -12.48 5.88 -3.00
N LEU A 53 -11.16 5.68 -2.94
CA LEU A 53 -10.14 6.71 -3.08
C LEU A 53 -10.20 7.20 -4.52
N ASP A 54 -10.32 8.52 -4.68
CA ASP A 54 -10.49 9.22 -5.95
C ASP A 54 -9.78 8.50 -7.11
N GLN A 55 -10.51 8.11 -8.16
CA GLN A 55 -10.01 7.29 -9.26
C GLN A 55 -8.73 7.87 -9.89
N ALA A 56 -8.57 9.21 -9.84
CA ALA A 56 -7.37 9.92 -10.28
C ALA A 56 -6.11 9.61 -9.46
N VAL A 57 -6.24 9.21 -8.19
CA VAL A 57 -5.14 8.77 -7.33
C VAL A 57 -4.70 7.36 -7.73
N MET A 58 -5.64 6.42 -7.89
CA MET A 58 -5.32 5.09 -8.39
C MET A 58 -4.73 5.15 -9.81
N GLU A 59 -5.33 5.92 -10.73
CA GLU A 59 -4.79 6.07 -12.09
C GLU A 59 -3.38 6.66 -12.09
N ARG A 60 -3.03 7.62 -11.23
CA ARG A 60 -1.65 8.19 -11.20
C ARG A 60 -0.62 7.25 -10.59
N VAL A 61 -1.03 6.46 -9.60
CA VAL A 61 -0.17 5.49 -8.93
C VAL A 61 0.01 4.23 -9.79
N ASP A 62 -1.05 3.80 -10.48
CA ASP A 62 -1.07 2.64 -11.37
C ASP A 62 -0.50 2.96 -12.77
N ALA A 63 -0.79 4.12 -13.37
CA ALA A 63 -0.22 4.54 -14.67
C ALA A 63 1.32 4.71 -14.63
N ARG A 64 1.90 4.87 -13.43
CA ARG A 64 3.34 4.85 -13.24
C ARG A 64 3.92 3.45 -12.98
N GLY A 65 3.09 2.41 -12.95
CA GLY A 65 3.48 1.02 -12.66
C GLY A 65 4.10 0.85 -11.28
N TRP A 66 3.96 1.86 -10.40
CA TRP A 66 4.60 1.91 -9.09
C TRP A 66 4.03 0.86 -8.17
N PHE A 67 2.69 0.69 -8.17
CA PHE A 67 2.02 -0.29 -7.31
C PHE A 67 2.47 -1.71 -7.64
N ARG A 68 2.61 -2.04 -8.92
CA ARG A 68 3.05 -3.36 -9.36
C ARG A 68 4.54 -3.60 -9.12
N ARG A 69 5.41 -2.59 -9.37
CA ARG A 69 6.87 -2.73 -9.21
C ARG A 69 7.38 -2.61 -7.77
N GLN A 70 6.74 -1.80 -6.92
CA GLN A 70 7.20 -1.62 -5.54
C GLN A 70 6.84 -2.80 -4.67
N TRP A 71 5.68 -3.39 -4.88
CA TRP A 71 5.27 -4.60 -4.16
C TRP A 71 6.06 -5.83 -4.60
N ASP A 72 6.41 -5.94 -5.88
CA ASP A 72 7.27 -7.02 -6.40
C ASP A 72 8.69 -6.99 -5.79
N LYS A 73 9.19 -5.80 -5.42
CA LYS A 73 10.49 -5.64 -4.72
C LYS A 73 10.41 -5.95 -3.22
N ALA A 74 9.24 -5.85 -2.60
CA ALA A 74 9.05 -5.97 -1.17
C ALA A 74 8.79 -7.41 -0.71
N SER A 75 8.58 -8.37 -1.62
CA SER A 75 8.68 -9.80 -1.34
C SER A 75 10.14 -10.22 -1.48
N PRO A 76 10.91 -10.39 -0.37
CA PRO A 76 12.17 -11.10 -0.49
C PRO A 76 11.82 -12.52 -0.91
N ARG A 77 12.21 -12.92 -2.12
CA ARG A 77 12.26 -14.34 -2.47
C ARG A 77 13.04 -15.03 -1.35
N PRO A 78 12.47 -16.01 -0.63
CA PRO A 78 13.29 -16.77 0.31
C PRO A 78 14.45 -17.37 -0.50
N PRO A 79 15.71 -17.20 -0.08
CA PRO A 79 16.81 -17.88 -0.75
C PRO A 79 16.54 -19.38 -0.63
N LEU A 80 16.25 -20.01 -1.77
CA LEU A 80 16.27 -21.47 -1.88
C LEU A 80 17.73 -21.88 -1.67
N GLY A 81 17.98 -22.51 -0.53
CA GLY A 81 19.19 -23.27 -0.26
C GLY A 81 19.23 -24.56 -1.07
#